data_AF-A0A517SM98-F1
#
_entry.id   AF-A0A517SM98-F1
#
_cell.length_a   1.000
_cell.length_b   1.000
_cell.length_c   1.000
_cell.angle_alpha   90.00
_cell.angle_beta   90.00
_cell.angle_gamma   90.00
#
_symmetry.space_group_name_H-M   'P 1'
#
loop_
_entity.id
_entity.type
_entity.pdbx_description
1 polymer ?
#
loop_
_entity_poly.entity_id
_entity_poly.type
_entity_poly.pdbx_seq_one_letter_code
_entity_poly.pdbx_strand_id
1 'polypeptide(L)'
;MAKKSSSGNKSAAIREALQSNPDKGPKEIAEIVQTQGFRVNAQYVSIIKSNLKKSAGESGRKVRVKRAGGKIPGHGVGNKLGPIDAAVQFVRACGGLDQAKAVLAQVEAIRAVV
;
A
#
# COMPACT_ATOMS: atom_id res chain seq x y z
N MET A 1 -4.53 -22.28 -20.01
CA MET A 1 -4.83 -21.03 -19.29
C MET A 1 -4.97 -19.88 -20.28
N ALA A 2 -6.03 -19.08 -20.13
CA ALA A 2 -6.39 -17.82 -20.80
C ALA A 2 -6.03 -17.60 -22.29
N LYS A 3 -7.04 -17.73 -23.17
CA LYS A 3 -7.04 -17.20 -24.55
C LYS A 3 -6.76 -15.70 -24.53
N LYS A 4 -5.62 -15.29 -25.10
CA LYS A 4 -5.27 -13.88 -25.31
C LYS A 4 -6.04 -13.38 -26.53
N SER A 5 -7.22 -12.81 -26.31
CA SER A 5 -7.97 -12.16 -27.38
C SER A 5 -7.27 -10.87 -27.78
N SER A 6 -6.82 -10.81 -29.04
CA SER A 6 -6.32 -9.64 -29.77
C SER A 6 -7.41 -8.57 -29.95
N SER A 7 -8.07 -8.15 -28.88
CA SER A 7 -8.89 -6.94 -28.88
C SER A 7 -7.98 -5.79 -28.49
N GLY A 8 -7.91 -4.74 -29.31
CA GLY A 8 -7.12 -3.54 -29.10
C GLY A 8 -7.17 -2.99 -27.68
N ASN A 9 -6.20 -2.14 -27.36
CA ASN A 9 -5.84 -1.78 -26.00
C ASN A 9 -7.01 -1.11 -25.24
N LYS A 10 -7.92 -1.89 -24.66
CA LYS A 10 -9.16 -1.45 -23.99
C LYS A 10 -8.89 -0.39 -22.94
N SER A 11 -7.75 -0.54 -22.25
CA SER A 11 -7.30 0.40 -21.24
C SER A 11 -6.97 1.78 -21.83
N ALA A 12 -6.46 1.85 -23.07
CA ALA A 12 -6.19 3.11 -23.75
C ALA A 12 -7.50 3.82 -24.12
N ALA A 13 -8.47 3.12 -24.71
CA ALA A 13 -9.80 3.67 -25.02
C ALA A 13 -10.51 4.20 -23.76
N ILE A 14 -10.39 3.49 -22.62
CA ILE A 14 -10.94 3.97 -21.34
C ILE A 14 -10.22 5.23 -20.85
N ARG A 15 -8.89 5.31 -20.98
CA ARG A 15 -8.12 6.50 -20.57
C ARG A 15 -8.52 7.71 -21.41
N GLU A 16 -8.66 7.53 -22.73
CA GLU A 16 -9.09 8.58 -23.65
C GLU A 16 -10.52 9.04 -23.33
N ALA A 17 -11.46 8.10 -23.18
CA ALA A 17 -12.84 8.43 -22.81
C ALA A 17 -12.94 9.17 -21.48
N LEU A 18 -12.08 8.82 -20.49
CA LEU A 18 -11.98 9.52 -19.20
C LEU A 18 -11.34 10.91 -19.32
N GLN A 19 -10.39 11.10 -20.24
CA GLN A 19 -9.78 12.41 -20.50
C GLN A 19 -10.77 13.35 -21.19
N SER A 20 -11.54 12.86 -22.16
CA SER A 20 -12.58 13.64 -22.84
C SER A 20 -13.81 13.89 -21.96
N ASN A 21 -14.02 13.09 -20.90
CA ASN A 21 -15.17 13.20 -20.01
C ASN A 21 -14.77 13.00 -18.53
N PRO A 22 -14.08 13.96 -17.91
CA PRO A 22 -13.56 13.82 -16.54
C PRO A 22 -14.65 13.66 -15.47
N ASP A 23 -15.81 14.28 -15.68
CA ASP A 23 -16.94 14.31 -14.73
C ASP A 23 -17.83 13.07 -14.80
N LYS A 24 -17.75 12.30 -15.89
CA LYS A 24 -18.61 11.12 -16.08
C LYS A 24 -18.26 9.98 -15.12
N GLY A 25 -19.30 9.27 -14.70
CA GLY A 25 -19.21 8.11 -13.85
C GLY A 25 -18.63 6.89 -14.57
N PRO A 26 -18.11 5.89 -13.84
CA PRO A 26 -17.56 4.68 -14.44
C PRO A 26 -18.55 3.88 -15.30
N LYS A 27 -19.87 4.02 -15.06
CA LYS A 27 -20.92 3.36 -15.84
C LYS A 27 -21.08 4.01 -17.22
N GLU A 28 -21.21 5.33 -17.26
CA GLU A 28 -21.38 6.10 -18.51
C GLU A 28 -20.15 5.94 -19.42
N ILE A 29 -18.94 5.94 -18.83
CA ILE A 29 -17.71 5.70 -19.58
C ILE A 29 -17.68 4.27 -20.15
N ALA A 30 -18.17 3.28 -19.40
CA ALA A 30 -18.24 1.91 -19.91
C ALA A 30 -19.20 1.81 -21.12
N GLU A 31 -20.32 2.52 -21.10
CA GLU A 31 -21.25 2.59 -22.23
C GLU A 31 -20.60 3.27 -23.45
N ILE A 32 -19.94 4.41 -23.26
CA ILE A 32 -19.22 5.12 -24.33
C ILE A 32 -18.12 4.25 -24.95
N VAL A 33 -17.38 3.50 -24.15
CA VAL A 33 -16.31 2.63 -24.66
C VAL A 33 -16.89 1.36 -25.30
N GLN A 34 -18.08 0.92 -24.86
CA GLN A 34 -18.80 -0.18 -25.51
C GLN A 34 -19.36 0.21 -26.88
N THR A 35 -19.85 1.44 -27.07
CA THR A 35 -20.28 1.92 -28.39
C THR A 35 -19.11 2.01 -29.38
N GLN A 36 -17.88 2.23 -28.89
CA GLN A 36 -16.64 2.14 -29.67
C GLN A 36 -16.22 0.70 -30.02
N GLY A 37 -17.01 -0.31 -29.63
CA GLY A 37 -16.76 -1.72 -29.94
C GLY A 37 -15.93 -2.48 -28.90
N PHE A 38 -15.57 -1.84 -27.77
CA PHE A 38 -14.80 -2.50 -26.72
C PHE A 38 -15.71 -3.05 -25.62
N ARG A 39 -15.70 -4.37 -25.43
CA ARG A 39 -16.37 -5.00 -24.28
C ARG A 39 -15.61 -4.69 -22.98
N VAL A 40 -16.12 -3.73 -22.22
CA VAL A 40 -15.59 -3.27 -20.93
C VAL A 40 -16.70 -3.18 -19.87
N ASN A 41 -16.36 -3.48 -18.61
CA ASN A 41 -17.28 -3.38 -17.46
C ASN A 41 -16.99 -2.09 -16.67
N ALA A 42 -18.01 -1.48 -16.07
CA ALA A 42 -17.89 -0.34 -15.16
C ALA A 42 -16.88 -0.58 -14.02
N GLN A 43 -16.78 -1.82 -13.52
CA GLN A 43 -15.76 -2.17 -12.50
C GLN A 43 -14.33 -2.01 -13.04
N TYR A 44 -14.09 -2.39 -14.29
CA TYR A 44 -12.78 -2.26 -14.93
C TYR A 44 -12.42 -0.78 -15.16
N VAL A 45 -13.39 0.03 -15.57
CA VAL A 45 -13.24 1.50 -15.68
C VAL A 45 -12.91 2.12 -14.32
N SER A 46 -13.58 1.70 -13.25
CA SER A 46 -13.31 2.20 -11.89
C SER A 46 -11.88 1.89 -11.42
N ILE A 47 -11.35 0.71 -11.75
CA ILE A 47 -9.96 0.36 -11.44
C ILE A 47 -8.99 1.25 -12.20
N ILE A 48 -9.25 1.48 -13.49
CA ILE A 48 -8.41 2.37 -14.32
C ILE A 48 -8.45 3.80 -13.79
N LYS A 49 -9.64 4.34 -13.48
CA LYS A 49 -9.79 5.68 -12.86
C LYS A 49 -9.04 5.78 -11.53
N SER A 50 -9.17 4.77 -10.66
CA SER A 50 -8.43 4.70 -9.38
C SER A 50 -6.92 4.65 -9.56
N ASN A 51 -6.43 3.86 -10.53
CA ASN A 51 -5.00 3.76 -10.82
C ASN A 51 -4.43 5.05 -11.41
N LEU A 52 -5.19 5.76 -12.26
CA LEU A 52 -4.80 7.08 -12.76
C LEU A 52 -4.62 8.09 -11.62
N LYS A 53 -5.55 8.12 -10.66
CA LYS A 53 -5.45 8.96 -9.46
C LYS A 53 -4.21 8.62 -8.63
N LYS A 54 -3.92 7.33 -8.43
CA LYS A 54 -2.73 6.86 -7.70
C LYS A 54 -1.43 7.25 -8.41
N SER A 55 -1.38 7.16 -9.75
CA SER A 55 -0.19 7.54 -10.52
C SER A 55 0.03 9.06 -10.55
N ALA A 56 -1.04 9.86 -10.39
CA ALA A 56 -0.96 11.32 -10.35
C ALA A 56 -0.43 11.87 -9.01
N GLY A 57 0.12 11.02 -8.12
CA GLY A 57 0.64 11.45 -6.82
C GLY A 57 -0.44 11.80 -5.79
N GLU A 58 -1.72 11.68 -6.14
CA GLU A 58 -2.84 11.81 -5.21
C GLU A 58 -2.87 10.54 -4.36
N SER A 59 -1.99 10.52 -3.35
CA SER A 59 -1.89 9.49 -2.32
C SER A 59 -3.29 9.20 -1.80
N GLY A 60 -3.88 8.10 -2.28
CA GLY A 60 -5.22 7.71 -1.92
C GLY A 60 -5.30 7.69 -0.41
N ARG A 61 -6.19 8.52 0.15
CA ARG A 61 -6.45 8.60 1.59
C ARG A 61 -6.55 7.17 2.09
N LYS A 62 -5.56 6.71 2.86
CA LYS A 62 -5.57 5.38 3.47
C LYS A 62 -6.82 5.35 4.34
N VAL A 63 -7.92 4.80 3.82
CA VAL A 63 -9.11 4.56 4.63
C VAL A 63 -8.68 3.47 5.60
N ARG A 64 -8.22 3.92 6.76
CA ARG A 64 -8.03 3.07 7.93
C ARG A 64 -9.41 2.56 8.26
N VAL A 65 -9.77 1.40 7.72
CA VAL A 65 -10.96 0.67 8.14
C VAL A 65 -10.73 0.42 9.62
N LYS A 66 -11.38 1.23 10.46
CA LYS A 66 -11.40 1.06 11.91
C LYS A 66 -12.20 -0.21 12.13
N ARG A 67 -11.52 -1.36 12.07
CA ARG A 67 -12.07 -2.60 12.60
C ARG A 67 -12.39 -2.29 14.06
N ALA A 68 -13.68 -2.20 14.37
CA ALA A 68 -14.17 -2.17 15.73
C ALA A 68 -13.86 -3.55 16.33
N GLY A 69 -12.63 -3.69 16.81
CA GLY A 69 -12.12 -4.88 17.47
C GLY A 69 -11.20 -4.37 18.57
N GLY A 70 -11.57 -4.66 19.82
CA GLY A 70 -11.10 -3.97 21.01
C GLY A 70 -9.59 -3.91 21.14
N LYS A 71 -9.13 -2.84 21.78
CA LYS A 71 -7.81 -2.82 22.42
C LYS A 71 -7.83 -3.86 23.53
N ILE A 72 -7.32 -5.05 23.25
CA ILE A 72 -6.77 -5.92 24.29
C ILE A 72 -5.26 -5.62 24.31
N PRO A 73 -4.66 -5.25 25.46
CA PRO A 73 -3.21 -5.20 25.59
C PRO A 73 -2.70 -6.65 25.62
N GLY A 74 -2.70 -7.29 24.46
CA GLY A 74 -2.21 -8.66 24.28
C GLY A 74 -0.72 -8.63 24.00
N HIS A 75 0.06 -9.22 24.90
CA HIS A 75 1.38 -9.80 24.63
C HIS A 75 1.27 -10.71 23.39
N GLY A 76 1.50 -10.12 22.22
CA GLY A 76 1.42 -10.79 20.93
C GLY A 76 2.78 -11.38 20.57
N VAL A 77 2.99 -12.64 20.94
CA VAL A 77 3.92 -13.53 20.26
C VAL A 77 3.54 -13.54 18.77
N GLY A 78 4.21 -12.73 17.95
CA GLY A 78 3.81 -12.60 16.56
C GLY A 78 4.44 -11.50 15.71
N ASN A 79 5.43 -10.75 16.18
CA ASN A 79 6.27 -9.95 15.29
C ASN A 79 7.69 -10.48 15.34
N LYS A 80 8.05 -11.41 14.44
CA LYS A 80 9.44 -11.89 14.29
C LYS A 80 10.41 -10.74 13.97
N LEU A 81 9.88 -9.57 13.59
CA LEU A 81 10.61 -8.33 13.36
C LEU A 81 10.56 -7.34 14.54
N GLY A 82 9.73 -7.56 15.56
CA GLY A 82 9.60 -6.65 16.70
C GLY A 82 10.90 -6.50 17.50
N PRO A 83 11.59 -7.60 17.81
CA PRO A 83 12.92 -7.54 18.42
C PRO A 83 13.97 -6.86 17.53
N ILE A 84 13.84 -7.02 16.20
CA ILE A 84 14.76 -6.41 15.23
C ILE A 84 14.52 -4.89 15.16
N ASP A 85 13.27 -4.45 15.10
CA ASP A 85 12.91 -3.03 15.12
C ASP A 85 13.40 -2.36 16.41
N ALA A 86 13.22 -3.02 17.55
CA ALA A 86 13.73 -2.55 18.84
C ALA A 86 15.26 -2.47 18.85
N ALA A 87 15.96 -3.47 18.31
CA ALA A 87 17.41 -3.45 18.20
C ALA A 87 17.91 -2.32 17.28
N VAL A 88 17.24 -2.07 16.15
CA VAL A 88 17.59 -0.97 15.23
C VAL A 88 17.38 0.39 15.91
N GLN A 89 16.29 0.56 16.65
CA GLN A 89 16.03 1.79 17.40
C GLN A 89 17.10 2.03 18.48
N PHE A 90 17.49 0.99 19.21
CA PHE A 90 18.56 1.05 20.20
C PHE A 90 19.90 1.45 19.57
N VAL A 91 20.30 0.79 18.49
CA VAL A 91 21.55 1.10 17.76
C VAL A 91 21.58 2.56 17.30
N ARG A 92 20.44 3.09 16.84
CA ARG A 92 20.32 4.51 16.46
C ARG A 92 20.42 5.45 17.66
N ALA A 93 19.78 5.11 18.78
CA ALA A 93 19.83 5.92 20.00
C ALA A 93 21.26 6.00 20.58
N CYS A 94 22.05 4.93 20.45
CA CYS A 94 23.46 4.92 20.84
C CYS A 94 24.39 5.64 19.83
N GLY A 95 23.87 6.09 18.68
CA GLY A 95 24.68 6.76 17.66
C GLY A 95 25.52 5.81 16.79
N GLY A 96 25.25 4.51 16.82
CA GLY A 96 25.97 3.51 16.02
C GLY A 96 26.10 2.14 16.69
N LEU A 97 26.51 1.15 15.89
CA LEU A 97 26.62 -0.24 16.36
C LEU A 97 27.74 -0.43 17.39
N ASP A 98 28.87 0.26 17.22
CA ASP A 98 30.01 0.14 18.15
C ASP A 98 29.69 0.74 19.53
N GLN A 99 28.98 1.89 19.54
CA GLN A 99 28.50 2.51 20.77
C GLN A 99 27.46 1.62 21.47
N ALA A 100 26.55 1.01 20.71
CA ALA A 100 25.57 0.08 21.26
C ALA A 100 26.23 -1.13 21.94
N LYS A 101 27.31 -1.68 21.37
CA LYS A 101 28.09 -2.77 22.00
C LYS A 101 28.78 -2.31 23.28
N ALA A 102 29.38 -1.11 23.28
CA ALA A 102 30.03 -0.55 24.47
C ALA A 102 29.04 -0.34 25.62
N VAL A 103 27.84 0.17 25.32
CA VAL A 103 26.75 0.33 26.30
C VAL A 103 26.33 -1.02 26.88
N LEU A 104 26.16 -2.05 26.04
CA LEU A 104 25.80 -3.38 26.52
C LEU A 104 26.89 -3.97 27.44
N ALA A 105 28.17 -3.79 27.11
CA ALA A 105 29.28 -4.22 27.95
C ALA A 105 29.30 -3.49 29.32
N GLN A 106 28.96 -2.20 29.34
CA GLN A 106 28.83 -1.44 30.59
C GLN A 106 27.64 -1.91 31.44
N VAL A 107 26.48 -2.16 30.81
CA VAL A 107 25.31 -2.70 31.50
C VAL A 107 25.60 -4.08 32.10
N GLU A 108 26.34 -4.92 31.38
CA GLU A 108 26.80 -6.22 31.88
C GLU A 108 27.73 -6.08 33.09
N ALA A 109 28.70 -5.15 33.03
CA ALA A 109 29.59 -4.87 34.15
C ALA A 109 28.84 -4.37 35.40
N ILE A 110 27.80 -3.54 35.24
CA ILE A 110 26.96 -3.06 36.35
C ILE A 110 26.10 -4.20 36.92
N ARG A 111 25.55 -5.06 36.06
CA ARG A 111 24.76 -6.23 36.49
C ARG A 111 25.60 -7.26 37.25
N ALA A 112 26.90 -7.35 37.01
CA ALA A 112 27.79 -8.23 37.78
C ALA A 112 28.08 -7.71 39.20
N VAL A 113 27.71 -6.46 39.51
CA VAL A 113 27.97 -5.77 40.79
C VAL A 113 26.72 -5.68 41.68
N VAL A 114 25.53 -6.00 41.16
CA VAL A 114 24.23 -6.03 41.88
C VAL A 114 23.74 -7.46 41.98
#